data_AF-A0A949JZD5-F1
#
_entry.id   AF-A0A949JZD5-F1
#
_cell.length_a   1.000
_cell.length_b   1.000
_cell.length_c   1.000
_cell.angle_alpha   90.00
_cell.angle_beta   90.00
_cell.angle_gamma   90.00
#
_symmetry.space_group_name_H-M   'P 1'
#
loop_
_entity.id
_entity.type
_entity.pdbx_description
1 polymer ?
#
loop_
_entity_poly.entity_id
_entity_poly.type
_entity_poly.pdbx_seq_one_letter_code
_entity_poly.pdbx_strand_id
1 'polypeptide(L)'
;MRSGTADTFRDLALALTEEERRGLLRNISRSLSLKSSEEQPLQKHEVAETERHAVIAAEIDGLNIWRRIRFYLRRVFSTKTHDQVFIEFRLSELRRRIRAGCPAMAPLEHHSVCAEVATATWSLYQAAYSLIPMFLDLWRSGSYLQESIEYLLSQRIPAARSDLLDFASVEELQDAFMENELKSDVRKLVVERLGIYLDEIPDDLFGHLEEGVLPLYFLRPLCLLDYNRLFGAFGFDPGITPPEAPPPFKATPTSAALPLVESLLYGLHSAARLERGFYVHMDILDRYLELKETHDSEETEDSQVKGRADATENEANDGDASESEEEAYQYRREHLQGLREALDTLHAAATRLSAHIAFPEVVRYYRRDPWHRMVAYMPKLRLREFYQSYLMMRVLSQLDERFGDVRVGVVSRMTEELFGGPSSPFEYFRPAILSAPDKLGLPKFRHIRSATVLSNFLQRIYRPRLQEVVRILSRVLPVRQRDSSSALVVNVSGIEETLADLEQFDKSFSPDSDDGKAFFRVRYGVEKDITLHRSYRNLVQQKDREVRTLIDLGLEHLRGLQRTFENMRRTLSDQLRQRYAEADPRVSALDGLDGLLEEYSDKLGLLDKLVKQVLAMEEGY
;
A
#
# COMPACT_ATOMS: atom_id res chain seq x y z
N MET A 1 21.03 -12.09 0.03
CA MET A 1 20.48 -10.92 0.73
C MET A 1 19.16 -10.54 0.08
N ARG A 2 18.09 -11.22 0.47
CA ARG A 2 16.70 -10.83 0.24
C ARG A 2 16.18 -10.53 1.64
N SER A 3 15.80 -9.29 1.95
CA SER A 3 15.02 -9.04 3.16
C SER A 3 13.61 -9.52 2.88
N GLY A 4 13.18 -10.55 3.63
CA GLY A 4 11.91 -11.22 3.45
C GLY A 4 10.73 -10.31 3.80
N THR A 5 9.77 -10.25 2.87
CA THR A 5 8.32 -9.97 3.00
C THR A 5 7.84 -8.77 3.83
N ALA A 6 8.36 -8.46 5.01
CA ALA A 6 8.05 -7.22 5.74
C ALA A 6 8.41 -5.96 4.95
N ASP A 7 9.41 -6.04 4.05
CA ASP A 7 9.75 -4.99 3.10
C ASP A 7 8.82 -4.98 1.87
N THR A 8 8.13 -6.06 1.50
CA THR A 8 7.26 -6.07 0.30
C THR A 8 6.13 -5.05 0.38
N PHE A 9 5.50 -4.86 1.53
CA PHE A 9 4.45 -3.83 1.71
C PHE A 9 5.02 -2.40 1.74
N ARG A 10 6.28 -2.24 2.17
CA ARG A 10 7.00 -0.95 2.17
C ARG A 10 7.59 -0.61 0.81
N ASP A 11 7.95 -1.61 0.02
CA ASP A 11 8.53 -1.52 -1.31
C ASP A 11 7.44 -1.37 -2.37
N LEU A 12 6.32 -2.10 -2.25
CA LEU A 12 5.09 -1.85 -3.03
C LEU A 12 4.64 -0.39 -2.88
N ALA A 13 4.94 0.24 -1.75
CA ALA A 13 4.52 1.59 -1.42
C ALA A 13 5.43 2.73 -1.94
N LEU A 14 6.40 2.47 -2.83
CA LEU A 14 7.26 3.52 -3.42
C LEU A 14 6.65 4.24 -4.64
N ALA A 15 5.57 3.70 -5.19
CA ALA A 15 4.83 4.19 -6.37
C ALA A 15 3.90 5.39 -6.09
N LEU A 16 3.32 5.43 -4.89
CA LEU A 16 2.37 6.46 -4.50
C LEU A 16 3.09 7.72 -4.00
N THR A 17 2.42 8.88 -4.10
CA THR A 17 2.92 10.06 -3.37
C THR A 17 3.02 9.73 -1.88
N GLU A 18 4.02 10.29 -1.19
CA GLU A 18 4.27 9.93 0.21
C GLU A 18 3.04 10.23 1.11
N GLU A 19 2.25 11.25 0.74
CA GLU A 19 1.01 11.61 1.42
C GLU A 19 -0.08 10.56 1.24
N GLU A 20 -0.34 10.13 0.00
CA GLU A 20 -1.32 9.08 -0.31
C GLU A 20 -0.93 7.75 0.32
N ARG A 21 0.36 7.39 0.23
CA ARG A 21 0.93 6.22 0.91
C ARG A 21 0.64 6.25 2.40
N ARG A 22 1.03 7.34 3.07
CA ARG A 22 0.80 7.50 4.51
C ARG A 22 -0.70 7.51 4.83
N GLY A 23 -1.54 8.00 3.92
CA GLY A 23 -3.00 7.94 4.01
C GLY A 23 -3.51 6.50 4.00
N LEU A 24 -3.09 5.68 3.03
CA LEU A 24 -3.51 4.29 2.91
C LEU A 24 -2.99 3.41 4.03
N LEU A 25 -1.73 3.57 4.45
CA LEU A 25 -1.20 2.85 5.61
C LEU A 25 -1.92 3.25 6.92
N ARG A 26 -2.30 4.53 7.05
CA ARG A 26 -3.14 4.98 8.17
C ARG A 26 -4.52 4.37 8.10
N ASN A 27 -5.14 4.31 6.92
CA ASN A 27 -6.44 3.66 6.74
C ASN A 27 -6.35 2.17 7.05
N ILE A 28 -5.41 1.41 6.49
CA ILE A 28 -5.17 -0.01 6.79
C ILE A 28 -5.02 -0.24 8.30
N SER A 29 -4.13 0.51 8.96
CA SER A 29 -3.91 0.36 10.40
C SER A 29 -5.12 0.77 11.25
N ARG A 30 -5.92 1.72 10.78
CA ARG A 30 -7.17 2.16 11.44
C ARG A 30 -8.30 1.16 11.24
N SER A 31 -8.50 0.65 10.03
CA SER A 31 -9.55 -0.32 9.67
C SER A 31 -9.33 -1.65 10.39
N LEU A 32 -8.07 -2.03 10.64
CA LEU A 32 -7.71 -3.19 11.45
C LEU A 32 -7.55 -2.88 12.95
N SER A 33 -7.79 -1.66 13.42
CA SER A 33 -7.63 -1.28 14.84
C SER A 33 -6.27 -1.67 15.46
N LEU A 34 -5.18 -1.68 14.66
CA LEU A 34 -3.85 -2.13 15.09
C LEU A 34 -3.18 -1.14 16.05
N LYS A 35 -3.34 0.16 15.78
CA LYS A 35 -2.70 1.27 16.52
C LYS A 35 -3.61 1.94 17.54
N SER A 36 -4.67 1.27 18.00
CA SER A 36 -5.56 1.79 19.05
C SER A 36 -4.88 2.00 20.42
N SER A 37 -3.55 1.82 20.52
CA SER A 37 -2.76 2.09 21.72
C SER A 37 -2.80 3.56 22.18
N GLU A 38 -3.23 4.51 21.34
CA GLU A 38 -3.44 5.91 21.75
C GLU A 38 -4.83 6.15 22.38
N GLU A 39 -5.80 5.27 22.12
CA GLU A 39 -7.06 5.28 22.84
C GLU A 39 -6.84 4.50 24.14
N GLN A 40 -6.75 5.20 25.27
CA GLN A 40 -6.75 4.55 26.58
C GLN A 40 -7.91 3.53 26.60
N PRO A 41 -7.64 2.20 26.68
CA PRO A 41 -8.69 1.17 26.58
C PRO A 41 -9.75 1.34 27.68
N LEU A 42 -9.39 2.11 28.72
CA LEU A 42 -10.21 2.58 29.79
C LEU A 42 -10.43 4.09 29.63
N GLN A 43 -11.41 4.51 28.84
CA GLN A 43 -11.94 5.87 29.00
C GLN A 43 -12.62 5.93 30.37
N LYS A 44 -11.93 6.55 31.33
CA LYS A 44 -12.47 6.78 32.67
C LYS A 44 -13.58 7.79 32.55
N HIS A 45 -14.82 7.31 32.57
CA HIS A 45 -15.96 8.19 32.71
C HIS A 45 -16.06 8.61 34.18
N GLU A 46 -15.32 9.66 34.55
CA GLU A 46 -15.50 10.31 35.84
C GLU A 46 -16.77 11.16 35.76
N VAL A 47 -17.82 10.70 36.44
CA VAL A 47 -19.07 11.47 36.58
C VAL A 47 -18.74 12.83 37.17
N ALA A 48 -19.23 13.92 36.58
CA ALA A 48 -19.00 15.26 37.10
C ALA A 48 -19.56 15.39 38.53
N GLU A 49 -18.91 16.16 39.40
CA GLU A 49 -19.33 16.26 40.82
C GLU A 49 -20.79 16.68 40.99
N THR A 50 -21.29 17.57 40.13
CA THR A 50 -22.68 18.01 40.10
C THR A 50 -23.66 16.88 39.78
N GLU A 51 -23.32 16.03 38.81
CA GLU A 51 -24.10 14.84 38.46
C GLU A 51 -24.04 13.79 39.57
N ARG A 52 -22.89 13.65 40.25
CA ARG A 52 -22.75 12.74 41.40
C ARG A 52 -23.75 13.09 42.51
N HIS A 53 -23.86 14.37 42.87
CA HIS A 53 -24.82 14.80 43.90
C HIS A 53 -26.27 14.50 43.51
N ALA A 54 -26.64 14.74 42.24
CA ALA A 54 -27.99 14.46 41.74
C ALA A 54 -28.30 12.96 41.75
N VAL A 55 -27.35 12.12 41.31
CA VAL A 55 -27.47 10.65 41.34
C VAL A 55 -27.59 10.14 42.77
N ILE A 56 -26.80 10.68 43.70
CA ILE A 56 -26.85 10.33 45.13
C ILE A 56 -28.22 10.69 45.72
N ALA A 57 -28.73 11.89 45.48
CA ALA A 57 -30.03 12.32 45.97
C ALA A 57 -31.15 11.40 45.46
N ALA A 58 -31.17 11.13 44.16
CA ALA A 58 -32.14 10.23 43.54
C ALA A 58 -32.07 8.79 44.11
N GLU A 59 -30.87 8.24 44.35
CA GLU A 59 -30.73 6.92 44.96
C GLU A 59 -31.21 6.88 46.42
N ILE A 60 -30.97 7.95 47.19
CA ILE A 60 -31.43 8.07 48.58
C ILE A 60 -32.96 8.12 48.66
N ASP A 61 -33.58 8.84 47.72
CA ASP A 61 -35.03 8.93 47.59
C ASP A 61 -35.64 7.59 47.16
N GLY A 62 -34.90 6.78 46.39
CA GLY A 62 -35.27 5.42 46.00
C GLY A 62 -35.01 4.31 47.04
N LEU A 63 -34.41 4.61 48.20
CA LEU A 63 -34.14 3.59 49.21
C LEU A 63 -35.43 3.03 49.84
N ASN A 64 -35.53 1.71 49.93
CA ASN A 64 -36.55 1.03 50.73
C ASN A 64 -36.45 1.49 52.20
N ILE A 65 -37.60 1.61 52.89
CA ILE A 65 -37.78 2.04 54.29
C ILE A 65 -36.70 1.48 55.22
N TRP A 66 -36.42 0.17 55.16
CA TRP A 66 -35.41 -0.46 56.01
C TRP A 66 -33.97 0.00 55.72
N ARG A 67 -33.64 0.19 54.43
CA ARG A 67 -32.33 0.74 54.04
C ARG A 67 -32.21 2.20 54.42
N ARG A 68 -33.30 2.98 54.29
CA ARG A 68 -33.38 4.38 54.72
C ARG A 68 -33.18 4.52 56.23
N ILE A 69 -33.81 3.66 57.04
CA ILE A 69 -33.60 3.63 58.50
C ILE A 69 -32.13 3.33 58.83
N ARG A 70 -31.53 2.30 58.22
CA ARG A 70 -30.11 1.94 58.45
C ARG A 70 -29.15 3.06 58.03
N PHE A 71 -29.44 3.72 56.92
CA PHE A 71 -28.68 4.88 56.45
C PHE A 71 -28.81 6.06 57.42
N TYR A 72 -30.04 6.39 57.85
CA TYR A 72 -30.30 7.48 58.80
C TYR A 72 -29.61 7.25 60.14
N LEU A 73 -29.65 6.03 60.69
CA LEU A 73 -28.93 5.68 61.90
C LEU A 73 -27.41 5.93 61.74
N ARG A 74 -26.81 5.45 60.64
CA ARG A 74 -25.39 5.71 60.36
C ARG A 74 -25.07 7.20 60.21
N ARG A 75 -25.99 7.98 59.66
CA ARG A 75 -25.86 9.44 59.52
C ARG A 75 -25.86 10.14 60.88
N VAL A 76 -26.78 9.80 61.78
CA VAL A 76 -26.88 10.42 63.12
C VAL A 76 -25.60 10.23 63.94
N PHE A 77 -24.89 9.11 63.74
CA PHE A 77 -23.65 8.82 64.46
C PHE A 77 -22.36 9.22 63.73
N SER A 78 -22.44 9.92 62.58
CA SER A 78 -21.28 10.29 61.76
C SER A 78 -21.14 11.81 61.63
N THR A 79 -19.91 12.32 61.70
CA THR A 79 -19.58 13.73 61.48
C THR A 79 -19.33 14.07 60.00
N LYS A 80 -19.43 13.10 59.11
CA LYS A 80 -19.14 13.23 57.67
C LYS A 80 -20.29 13.88 56.91
N THR A 81 -19.99 14.37 55.70
CA THR A 81 -21.02 14.92 54.82
C THR A 81 -22.03 13.85 54.42
N HIS A 82 -23.25 14.28 54.09
CA HIS A 82 -24.35 13.38 53.71
C HIS A 82 -23.95 12.38 52.61
N ASP A 83 -23.23 12.87 51.60
CA ASP A 83 -22.81 12.08 50.46
C ASP A 83 -21.69 11.10 50.81
N GLN A 84 -20.74 11.50 51.67
CA GLN A 84 -19.70 10.60 52.17
C GLN A 84 -20.29 9.45 52.98
N VAL A 85 -21.27 9.72 53.85
CA VAL A 85 -21.96 8.67 54.61
C VAL A 85 -22.70 7.72 53.67
N PHE A 86 -23.28 8.25 52.58
CA PHE A 86 -23.98 7.42 51.60
C PHE A 86 -23.01 6.57 50.76
N ILE A 87 -21.89 7.13 50.33
CA ILE A 87 -20.81 6.38 49.66
C ILE A 87 -20.33 5.24 50.55
N GLU A 88 -20.05 5.50 51.83
CA GLU A 88 -19.65 4.45 52.78
C GLU A 88 -20.74 3.39 52.98
N PHE A 89 -22.00 3.81 52.99
CA PHE A 89 -23.14 2.89 53.02
C PHE A 89 -23.12 1.96 51.80
N ARG A 90 -22.97 2.50 50.58
CA ARG A 90 -22.91 1.73 49.33
C ARG A 90 -21.67 0.85 49.22
N LEU A 91 -20.50 1.35 49.64
CA LEU A 91 -19.27 0.54 49.71
C LEU A 91 -19.44 -0.64 50.68
N SER A 92 -20.17 -0.47 51.79
CA SER A 92 -20.47 -1.58 52.69
C SER A 92 -21.43 -2.61 52.10
N GLU A 93 -22.35 -2.19 51.23
CA GLU A 93 -23.20 -3.11 50.47
C GLU A 93 -22.40 -3.87 49.42
N LEU A 94 -21.54 -3.18 48.65
CA LEU A 94 -20.62 -3.81 47.69
C LEU A 94 -19.72 -4.84 48.40
N ARG A 95 -19.12 -4.48 49.53
CA ARG A 95 -18.33 -5.41 50.35
C ARG A 95 -19.12 -6.65 50.75
N ARG A 96 -20.40 -6.50 51.13
CA ARG A 96 -21.27 -7.63 51.49
C ARG A 96 -21.57 -8.52 50.27
N ARG A 97 -21.80 -7.93 49.09
CA ARG A 97 -22.06 -8.68 47.86
C ARG A 97 -20.82 -9.44 47.38
N ILE A 98 -19.65 -8.79 47.37
CA ILE A 98 -18.38 -9.44 47.04
C ILE A 98 -18.14 -10.65 47.97
N ARG A 99 -18.36 -10.49 49.28
CA ARG A 99 -18.24 -11.60 50.26
C ARG A 99 -19.25 -12.72 50.07
N ALA A 100 -20.48 -12.36 49.66
CA ALA A 100 -21.51 -13.35 49.40
C ALA A 100 -21.22 -14.14 48.12
N GLY A 101 -20.65 -13.51 47.10
CA GLY A 101 -20.24 -14.15 45.86
C GLY A 101 -18.97 -14.99 46.01
N CYS A 102 -17.95 -14.46 46.70
CA CYS A 102 -16.68 -15.13 46.94
C CYS A 102 -16.28 -15.01 48.43
N PRO A 103 -16.60 -16.01 49.27
CA PRO A 103 -16.25 -16.00 50.69
C PRO A 103 -14.75 -15.88 50.97
N ALA A 104 -13.91 -16.39 50.07
CA ALA A 104 -12.44 -16.28 50.16
C ALA A 104 -11.96 -14.82 50.14
N MET A 105 -12.74 -13.88 49.59
CA MET A 105 -12.49 -12.45 49.67
C MET A 105 -12.95 -11.80 50.99
N ALA A 106 -13.27 -12.56 52.05
CA ALA A 106 -13.68 -12.02 53.34
C ALA A 106 -12.78 -10.91 53.93
N PRO A 107 -11.43 -10.98 53.90
CA PRO A 107 -10.56 -9.94 54.41
C PRO A 107 -10.40 -8.75 53.42
N LEU A 108 -11.53 -8.22 52.93
CA LEU A 108 -11.55 -7.00 52.11
C LEU A 108 -11.15 -5.80 52.96
N GLU A 109 -9.91 -5.34 52.80
CA GLU A 109 -9.39 -4.10 53.35
C GLU A 109 -9.30 -3.03 52.26
N HIS A 110 -9.38 -1.74 52.61
CA HIS A 110 -9.37 -0.67 51.59
C HIS A 110 -7.99 -0.49 50.92
N HIS A 111 -6.92 -0.77 51.66
CA HIS A 111 -5.55 -0.51 51.24
C HIS A 111 -4.86 -1.75 50.68
N SER A 112 -5.52 -2.92 50.70
CA SER A 112 -4.96 -4.17 50.18
C SER A 112 -5.97 -4.98 49.36
N VAL A 113 -5.50 -5.50 48.22
CA VAL A 113 -6.20 -6.45 47.37
C VAL A 113 -5.90 -7.88 47.82
N CYS A 114 -6.96 -8.67 47.99
CA CYS A 114 -6.88 -10.06 48.47
C CYS A 114 -6.15 -10.96 47.46
N ALA A 115 -5.31 -11.87 47.97
CA ALA A 115 -4.57 -12.86 47.18
C ALA A 115 -5.47 -13.74 46.30
N GLU A 116 -6.73 -13.95 46.69
CA GLU A 116 -7.73 -14.71 45.93
C GLU A 116 -7.91 -14.19 44.50
N VAL A 117 -7.74 -12.88 44.27
CA VAL A 117 -7.80 -12.29 42.93
C VAL A 117 -6.72 -12.88 42.03
N ALA A 118 -5.50 -13.01 42.53
CA ALA A 118 -4.39 -13.62 41.80
C ALA A 118 -4.58 -15.13 41.65
N THR A 119 -5.00 -15.82 42.71
CA THR A 119 -5.28 -17.27 42.69
C THR A 119 -6.32 -17.62 41.63
N ALA A 120 -7.42 -16.89 41.56
CA ALA A 120 -8.47 -17.13 40.57
C ALA A 120 -8.00 -16.81 39.14
N THR A 121 -7.21 -15.74 38.98
CA THR A 121 -6.65 -15.33 37.68
C THR A 121 -5.58 -16.29 37.17
N TRP A 122 -4.96 -17.10 38.03
CA TRP A 122 -3.95 -18.09 37.63
C TRP A 122 -4.44 -19.06 36.56
N SER A 123 -5.67 -19.58 36.72
CA SER A 123 -6.28 -20.47 35.74
C SER A 123 -6.50 -19.82 34.37
N LEU A 124 -6.76 -18.51 34.35
CA LEU A 124 -6.86 -17.73 33.11
C LEU A 124 -5.49 -17.56 32.45
N TYR A 125 -4.46 -17.27 33.23
CA TYR A 125 -3.09 -17.16 32.74
C TYR A 125 -2.62 -18.47 32.10
N GLN A 126 -2.85 -19.61 32.76
CA GLN A 126 -2.51 -20.93 32.20
C GLN A 126 -3.21 -21.17 30.85
N ALA A 127 -4.50 -20.80 30.74
CA ALA A 127 -5.24 -20.92 29.48
C ALA A 127 -4.77 -19.93 28.40
N ALA A 128 -4.33 -18.74 28.79
CA ALA A 128 -3.83 -17.72 27.87
C ALA A 128 -2.41 -18.04 27.37
N TYR A 129 -1.60 -18.72 28.18
CA TYR A 129 -0.15 -18.87 28.00
C TYR A 129 0.26 -19.39 26.61
N SER A 130 -0.40 -20.45 26.11
CA SER A 130 -0.10 -21.01 24.79
C SER A 130 -0.44 -20.07 23.63
N LEU A 131 -1.34 -19.12 23.85
CA LEU A 131 -1.77 -18.13 22.85
C LEU A 131 -0.94 -16.85 22.88
N ILE A 132 -0.22 -16.56 23.98
CA ILE A 132 0.55 -15.31 24.13
C ILE A 132 1.51 -15.08 22.95
N PRO A 133 2.34 -16.07 22.52
CA PRO A 133 3.26 -15.86 21.41
C PRO A 133 2.54 -15.42 20.11
N MET A 134 1.46 -16.11 19.75
CA MET A 134 0.66 -15.76 18.58
C MET A 134 0.08 -14.35 18.66
N PHE A 135 -0.49 -13.98 19.82
CA PHE A 135 -1.04 -12.64 20.00
C PHE A 135 0.05 -11.56 20.02
N LEU A 136 1.26 -11.87 20.49
CA LEU A 136 2.37 -10.93 20.38
C LEU A 136 2.77 -10.74 18.90
N ASP A 137 2.91 -11.82 18.14
CA ASP A 137 3.28 -11.78 16.72
C ASP A 137 2.24 -10.99 15.89
N LEU A 138 0.95 -11.30 16.07
CA LEU A 138 -0.15 -10.66 15.35
C LEU A 138 -0.25 -9.15 15.58
N TRP A 139 0.08 -8.64 16.77
CA TRP A 139 -0.12 -7.22 17.11
C TRP A 139 1.16 -6.39 17.27
N ARG A 140 2.35 -7.00 17.36
CA ARG A 140 3.62 -6.25 17.52
C ARG A 140 3.97 -5.44 16.28
N SER A 141 3.96 -6.07 15.10
CA SER A 141 4.13 -5.40 13.80
C SER A 141 2.79 -5.14 13.11
N GLY A 142 1.82 -6.03 13.33
CA GLY A 142 0.58 -6.07 12.56
C GLY A 142 0.71 -6.71 11.18
N SER A 143 1.91 -7.12 10.76
CA SER A 143 2.15 -7.72 9.43
C SER A 143 1.48 -9.10 9.33
N TYR A 144 1.72 -9.98 10.30
CA TYR A 144 1.08 -11.30 10.36
C TYR A 144 -0.44 -11.21 10.29
N LEU A 145 -1.05 -10.25 11.00
CA LEU A 145 -2.49 -10.07 10.97
C LEU A 145 -2.99 -9.53 9.62
N GLN A 146 -2.29 -8.55 9.04
CA GLN A 146 -2.61 -7.99 7.73
C GLN A 146 -2.57 -9.06 6.64
N GLU A 147 -1.49 -9.84 6.58
CA GLU A 147 -1.29 -10.90 5.59
C GLU A 147 -2.27 -12.06 5.79
N SER A 148 -2.61 -12.40 7.03
CA SER A 148 -3.61 -13.45 7.30
C SER A 148 -5.02 -13.01 6.91
N ILE A 149 -5.38 -11.73 7.12
CA ILE A 149 -6.67 -11.18 6.69
C ILE A 149 -6.72 -11.05 5.16
N GLU A 150 -5.61 -10.62 4.54
CA GLU A 150 -5.50 -10.61 3.08
C GLU A 150 -5.73 -11.99 2.49
N TYR A 151 -5.06 -13.01 3.04
CA TYR A 151 -5.24 -14.40 2.62
C TYR A 151 -6.68 -14.87 2.80
N LEU A 152 -7.32 -14.54 3.92
CA LEU A 152 -8.73 -14.85 4.13
C LEU A 152 -9.62 -14.21 3.04
N LEU A 153 -9.39 -12.93 2.72
CA LEU A 153 -10.16 -12.20 1.72
C LEU A 153 -9.96 -12.79 0.32
N SER A 154 -8.73 -13.15 -0.05
CA SER A 154 -8.45 -13.73 -1.37
C SER A 154 -9.09 -15.12 -1.54
N GLN A 155 -9.19 -15.91 -0.47
CA GLN A 155 -9.83 -17.22 -0.50
C GLN A 155 -11.37 -17.16 -0.49
N ARG A 156 -11.95 -16.16 0.19
CA ARG A 156 -13.40 -16.10 0.45
C ARG A 156 -14.17 -15.21 -0.52
N ILE A 157 -13.52 -14.25 -1.17
CA ILE A 157 -14.16 -13.40 -2.18
C ILE A 157 -14.21 -14.16 -3.51
N PRO A 158 -15.41 -14.40 -4.09
CA PRO A 158 -15.52 -15.07 -5.38
C PRO A 158 -14.82 -14.27 -6.48
N ALA A 159 -14.03 -14.96 -7.30
CA ALA A 159 -13.24 -14.34 -8.38
C ALA A 159 -12.40 -13.15 -7.87
N ALA A 160 -11.76 -13.33 -6.70
CA ALA A 160 -10.90 -12.32 -6.10
C ALA A 160 -9.85 -11.83 -7.12
N ARG A 161 -9.90 -10.53 -7.40
CA ARG A 161 -8.94 -9.85 -8.26
C ARG A 161 -7.85 -9.23 -7.40
N SER A 162 -6.60 -9.40 -7.80
CA SER A 162 -5.46 -8.89 -7.03
C SER A 162 -4.41 -8.18 -7.87
N ASP A 163 -4.38 -8.43 -9.17
CA ASP A 163 -3.37 -7.89 -10.06
C ASP A 163 -3.96 -6.83 -10.98
N LEU A 164 -3.12 -5.89 -11.41
CA LEU A 164 -3.50 -4.76 -12.27
C LEU A 164 -4.28 -5.21 -13.51
N LEU A 165 -3.83 -6.30 -14.13
CA LEU A 165 -4.42 -6.82 -15.37
C LEU A 165 -5.80 -7.47 -15.15
N ASP A 166 -6.18 -7.76 -13.91
CA ASP A 166 -7.54 -8.20 -13.58
C ASP A 166 -8.55 -7.01 -13.65
N PHE A 167 -8.05 -5.78 -13.52
CA PHE A 167 -8.86 -4.55 -13.49
C PHE A 167 -8.86 -3.80 -14.81
N ALA A 168 -7.72 -3.76 -15.51
CA ALA A 168 -7.57 -3.07 -16.78
C ALA A 168 -6.59 -3.81 -17.69
N SER A 169 -7.00 -4.05 -18.94
CA SER A 169 -6.12 -4.68 -19.92
C SER A 169 -4.98 -3.75 -20.33
N VAL A 170 -3.89 -4.30 -20.87
CA VAL A 170 -2.78 -3.48 -21.38
C VAL A 170 -3.25 -2.50 -22.46
N GLU A 171 -4.20 -2.91 -23.30
CA GLU A 171 -4.78 -2.07 -24.35
C GLU A 171 -5.58 -0.91 -23.76
N GLU A 172 -6.40 -1.16 -22.75
CA GLU A 172 -7.17 -0.10 -22.06
C GLU A 172 -6.23 0.91 -21.36
N LEU A 173 -5.15 0.42 -20.74
CA LEU A 173 -4.14 1.28 -20.11
C LEU A 173 -3.43 2.16 -21.15
N GLN A 174 -3.12 1.60 -22.32
CA GLN A 174 -2.53 2.34 -23.43
C GLN A 174 -3.50 3.37 -24.00
N ASP A 175 -4.77 3.00 -24.21
CA ASP A 175 -5.80 3.89 -24.75
C ASP A 175 -6.02 5.09 -23.80
N ALA A 176 -6.12 4.85 -22.49
CA ALA A 176 -6.21 5.91 -21.49
C ALA A 176 -4.98 6.81 -21.47
N PHE A 177 -3.78 6.25 -21.70
CA PHE A 177 -2.56 7.06 -21.79
C PHE A 177 -2.50 7.88 -23.09
N MET A 178 -2.98 7.35 -24.22
CA MET A 178 -2.95 8.04 -25.51
C MET A 178 -3.85 9.28 -25.58
N GLU A 179 -4.94 9.31 -24.80
CA GLU A 179 -5.91 10.41 -24.84
C GLU A 179 -5.27 11.75 -24.44
N ASN A 180 -4.60 11.80 -23.27
CA ASN A 180 -4.02 13.03 -22.72
C ASN A 180 -2.52 12.96 -22.40
N GLU A 181 -1.87 11.80 -22.57
CA GLU A 181 -0.45 11.56 -22.22
C GLU A 181 -0.13 11.74 -20.72
N LEU A 182 -1.13 11.56 -19.87
CA LEU A 182 -1.00 11.72 -18.42
C LEU A 182 -1.11 10.37 -17.70
N LYS A 183 -0.11 10.07 -16.86
CA LYS A 183 -0.15 8.91 -15.95
C LYS A 183 -1.35 8.96 -14.99
N SER A 184 -1.83 10.15 -14.65
CA SER A 184 -3.01 10.35 -13.79
C SER A 184 -4.27 9.76 -14.39
N ASP A 185 -4.40 9.71 -15.71
CA ASP A 185 -5.62 9.26 -16.37
C ASP A 185 -5.67 7.73 -16.40
N VAL A 186 -4.53 7.09 -16.64
CA VAL A 186 -4.35 5.64 -16.46
C VAL A 186 -4.65 5.24 -15.01
N ARG A 187 -4.12 6.01 -14.05
CA ARG A 187 -4.41 5.81 -12.62
C ARG A 187 -5.90 5.97 -12.30
N LYS A 188 -6.56 6.98 -12.87
CA LYS A 188 -8.00 7.23 -12.68
C LYS A 188 -8.83 6.06 -13.21
N LEU A 189 -8.52 5.57 -14.41
CA LEU A 189 -9.16 4.39 -14.98
C LEU A 189 -9.07 3.19 -14.04
N VAL A 190 -7.86 2.90 -13.54
CA VAL A 190 -7.62 1.76 -12.63
C VAL A 190 -8.39 1.91 -11.31
N VAL A 191 -8.40 3.10 -10.71
CA VAL A 191 -9.16 3.36 -9.47
C VAL A 191 -10.67 3.25 -9.69
N GLU A 192 -11.17 3.71 -10.84
CA GLU A 192 -12.58 3.57 -11.22
C GLU A 192 -12.97 2.09 -11.39
N ARG A 193 -12.17 1.30 -12.11
CA ARG A 193 -12.37 -0.15 -12.28
C ARG A 193 -12.32 -0.91 -10.96
N LEU A 194 -11.40 -0.54 -10.07
CA LEU A 194 -11.29 -1.10 -8.73
C LEU A 194 -12.53 -0.75 -7.89
N GLY A 195 -13.02 0.49 -7.97
CA GLY A 195 -14.26 0.91 -7.31
C GLY A 195 -15.48 0.09 -7.75
N ILE A 196 -15.65 -0.07 -9.07
CA ILE A 196 -16.70 -0.90 -9.64
C ILE A 196 -16.62 -2.34 -9.11
N TYR A 197 -15.42 -2.95 -9.13
CA TYR A 197 -15.21 -4.29 -8.59
C TYR A 197 -15.58 -4.39 -7.10
N LEU A 198 -15.22 -3.42 -6.28
CA LEU A 198 -15.56 -3.43 -4.86
C LEU A 198 -17.05 -3.29 -4.58
N ASP A 199 -17.76 -2.55 -5.44
CA ASP A 199 -19.22 -2.39 -5.34
C ASP A 199 -19.98 -3.65 -5.79
N GLU A 200 -19.35 -4.53 -6.57
CA GLU A 200 -19.90 -5.85 -6.93
C GLU A 200 -19.85 -6.85 -5.75
N ILE A 201 -19.00 -6.63 -4.76
CA ILE A 201 -18.87 -7.52 -3.60
C ILE A 201 -19.96 -7.22 -2.57
N PRO A 202 -20.79 -8.19 -2.16
CA PRO A 202 -21.85 -7.96 -1.17
C PRO A 202 -21.30 -7.53 0.20
N ASP A 203 -21.88 -6.48 0.79
CA ASP A 203 -21.50 -6.01 2.14
C ASP A 203 -21.68 -7.08 3.22
N ASP A 204 -22.69 -7.95 3.06
CA ASP A 204 -22.95 -9.06 3.97
C ASP A 204 -21.76 -10.03 4.03
N LEU A 205 -21.03 -10.23 2.92
CA LEU A 205 -19.84 -11.08 2.91
C LEU A 205 -18.77 -10.51 3.85
N PHE A 206 -18.51 -9.20 3.79
CA PHE A 206 -17.56 -8.56 4.70
C PHE A 206 -18.03 -8.67 6.16
N GLY A 207 -19.33 -8.53 6.42
CA GLY A 207 -19.89 -8.73 7.76
C GLY A 207 -19.62 -10.13 8.32
N HIS A 208 -19.86 -11.18 7.52
CA HIS A 208 -19.58 -12.56 7.93
C HIS A 208 -18.08 -12.80 8.14
N LEU A 209 -17.23 -12.23 7.29
CA LEU A 209 -15.78 -12.34 7.46
C LEU A 209 -15.30 -11.62 8.73
N GLU A 210 -15.86 -10.43 9.00
CA GLU A 210 -15.57 -9.66 10.21
C GLU A 210 -15.94 -10.45 11.46
N GLU A 211 -17.10 -11.11 11.49
CA GLU A 211 -17.55 -11.95 12.59
C GLU A 211 -16.56 -13.06 12.95
N GLY A 212 -15.93 -13.71 11.97
CA GLY A 212 -14.94 -14.74 12.22
C GLY A 212 -13.54 -14.23 12.62
N VAL A 213 -13.25 -12.93 12.44
CA VAL A 213 -11.98 -12.31 12.90
C VAL A 213 -12.13 -11.68 14.28
N LEU A 214 -13.32 -11.14 14.60
CA LEU A 214 -13.61 -10.43 15.85
C LEU A 214 -13.20 -11.16 17.14
N PRO A 215 -13.29 -12.50 17.28
CA PRO A 215 -12.87 -13.17 18.51
C PRO A 215 -11.40 -12.98 18.86
N LEU A 216 -10.53 -12.87 17.86
CA LEU A 216 -9.13 -12.55 18.09
C LEU A 216 -9.02 -11.16 18.75
N TYR A 217 -9.79 -10.18 18.31
CA TYR A 217 -9.81 -8.86 18.94
C TYR A 217 -10.40 -8.87 20.36
N PHE A 218 -11.45 -9.67 20.61
CA PHE A 218 -12.08 -9.73 21.92
C PHE A 218 -11.22 -10.45 22.97
N LEU A 219 -10.43 -11.44 22.56
CA LEU A 219 -9.52 -12.18 23.45
C LEU A 219 -8.16 -11.50 23.62
N ARG A 220 -7.77 -10.62 22.70
CA ARG A 220 -6.50 -9.87 22.73
C ARG A 220 -6.16 -9.27 24.10
N PRO A 221 -7.04 -8.56 24.81
CA PRO A 221 -6.65 -7.92 26.07
C PRO A 221 -6.34 -8.93 27.19
N LEU A 222 -6.82 -10.17 27.07
CA LEU A 222 -6.48 -11.25 28.00
C LEU A 222 -5.14 -11.91 27.66
N CYS A 223 -4.85 -12.15 26.37
CA CYS A 223 -3.56 -12.70 25.94
C CYS A 223 -2.41 -11.71 26.14
N LEU A 224 -2.66 -10.42 25.90
CA LEU A 224 -1.67 -9.36 26.03
C LEU A 224 -1.68 -8.66 27.40
N LEU A 225 -2.37 -9.25 28.40
CA LEU A 225 -2.31 -8.76 29.77
C LEU A 225 -0.90 -8.95 30.32
N ASP A 226 -0.38 -7.94 31.03
CA ASP A 226 0.92 -8.04 31.71
C ASP A 226 0.81 -8.89 32.98
N TYR A 227 0.74 -10.22 32.80
CA TYR A 227 0.64 -11.20 33.88
C TYR A 227 1.84 -11.14 34.83
N ASN A 228 3.02 -10.81 34.33
CA ASN A 228 4.23 -10.67 35.14
C ASN A 228 4.08 -9.53 36.14
N ARG A 229 3.58 -8.37 35.71
CA ARG A 229 3.26 -7.27 36.63
C ARG A 229 2.10 -7.62 37.55
N LEU A 230 1.06 -8.27 37.03
CA LEU A 230 -0.11 -8.67 37.83
C LEU A 230 0.35 -9.56 38.99
N PHE A 231 0.97 -10.70 38.69
CA PHE A 231 1.41 -11.64 39.73
C PHE A 231 2.57 -11.10 40.56
N GLY A 232 3.47 -10.30 39.96
CA GLY A 232 4.54 -9.63 40.67
C GLY A 232 4.02 -8.71 41.77
N ALA A 233 2.90 -8.02 41.54
CA ALA A 233 2.22 -7.25 42.58
C ALA A 233 1.78 -8.13 43.76
N PHE A 234 1.39 -9.39 43.52
CA PHE A 234 1.04 -10.38 44.56
C PHE A 234 2.25 -11.19 45.07
N GLY A 235 3.48 -10.77 44.74
CA GLY A 235 4.72 -11.33 45.26
C GLY A 235 5.18 -12.61 44.56
N PHE A 236 4.74 -12.85 43.32
CA PHE A 236 5.14 -14.00 42.53
C PHE A 236 5.59 -13.61 41.13
N ASP A 237 6.74 -14.09 40.70
CA ASP A 237 7.22 -13.95 39.33
C ASP A 237 6.99 -15.27 38.58
N PRO A 238 6.10 -15.31 37.57
CA PRO A 238 5.77 -16.54 36.85
C PRO A 238 6.91 -17.07 35.97
N GLY A 239 7.97 -16.28 35.71
CA GLY A 239 9.06 -16.71 34.85
C GLY A 239 8.59 -17.02 33.42
N ILE A 240 9.27 -17.97 32.76
CA ILE A 240 8.98 -18.30 31.35
C ILE A 240 7.77 -19.22 31.24
N THR A 241 7.61 -20.22 32.11
CA THR A 241 6.56 -21.25 32.00
C THR A 241 5.75 -21.34 33.29
N PRO A 242 4.40 -21.26 33.22
CA PRO A 242 3.56 -21.35 34.42
C PRO A 242 3.68 -22.73 35.08
N PRO A 243 3.93 -22.82 36.41
CA PRO A 243 3.75 -24.07 37.13
C PRO A 243 2.29 -24.55 37.09
N GLU A 244 2.08 -25.86 37.18
CA GLU A 244 0.74 -26.47 37.19
C GLU A 244 -0.08 -26.03 38.40
N ALA A 245 0.55 -25.98 39.58
CA ALA A 245 -0.09 -25.57 40.83
C ALA A 245 -0.06 -24.05 41.01
N PRO A 246 -1.14 -23.44 41.56
CA PRO A 246 -1.15 -22.02 41.86
C PRO A 246 -0.11 -21.70 42.94
N PRO A 247 0.72 -20.67 42.75
CA PRO A 247 1.71 -20.28 43.72
C PRO A 247 1.05 -19.62 44.96
N PRO A 248 1.76 -19.58 46.10
CA PRO A 248 1.24 -18.94 47.31
C PRO A 248 1.27 -17.41 47.18
N PHE A 249 0.21 -16.83 46.59
CA PHE A 249 0.05 -15.39 46.45
C PHE A 249 -0.14 -14.68 47.80
N LYS A 250 0.37 -13.46 47.90
CA LYS A 250 0.22 -12.60 49.08
C LYS A 250 -0.71 -11.43 48.78
N ALA A 251 -1.41 -10.94 49.81
CA ALA A 251 -2.17 -9.71 49.68
C ALA A 251 -1.24 -8.53 49.34
N THR A 252 -1.71 -7.60 48.52
CA THR A 252 -0.88 -6.55 47.92
C THR A 252 -1.52 -5.17 48.07
N PRO A 253 -0.77 -4.06 48.10
CA PRO A 253 -1.36 -2.72 48.17
C PRO A 253 -2.31 -2.43 46.99
N THR A 254 -3.45 -1.79 47.28
CA THR A 254 -4.46 -1.42 46.27
C THR A 254 -3.88 -0.56 45.15
N SER A 255 -2.95 0.34 45.47
CA SER A 255 -2.32 1.23 44.47
C SER A 255 -1.54 0.46 43.40
N ALA A 256 -0.95 -0.69 43.75
CA ALA A 256 -0.20 -1.51 42.80
C ALA A 256 -1.11 -2.42 41.97
N ALA A 257 -2.08 -3.08 42.62
CA ALA A 257 -2.92 -4.08 41.95
C ALA A 257 -4.12 -3.49 41.19
N LEU A 258 -4.72 -2.40 41.65
CA LEU A 258 -5.97 -1.89 41.07
C LEU A 258 -5.88 -1.60 39.56
N PRO A 259 -4.83 -0.94 39.03
CA PRO A 259 -4.71 -0.72 37.59
C PRO A 259 -4.67 -2.02 36.78
N LEU A 260 -4.05 -3.07 37.33
CA LEU A 260 -3.91 -4.37 36.67
C LEU A 260 -5.23 -5.16 36.73
N VAL A 261 -5.96 -5.06 37.86
CA VAL A 261 -7.31 -5.62 38.02
C VAL A 261 -8.32 -4.94 37.10
N GLU A 262 -8.17 -3.63 36.83
CA GLU A 262 -8.99 -2.92 35.85
C GLU A 262 -8.72 -3.39 34.42
N SER A 263 -7.45 -3.56 34.04
CA SER A 263 -7.08 -4.15 32.76
C SER A 263 -7.62 -5.57 32.59
N LEU A 264 -7.56 -6.37 33.66
CA LEU A 264 -8.16 -7.71 33.67
C LEU A 264 -9.69 -7.64 33.49
N LEU A 265 -10.37 -6.76 34.23
CA LEU A 265 -11.81 -6.55 34.08
C LEU A 265 -12.17 -6.12 32.65
N TYR A 266 -11.35 -5.29 32.01
CA TYR A 266 -11.55 -4.91 30.61
C TYR A 266 -11.47 -6.13 29.69
N GLY A 267 -10.44 -6.96 29.84
CA GLY A 267 -10.31 -8.18 29.05
C GLY A 267 -11.43 -9.19 29.30
N LEU A 268 -11.88 -9.34 30.55
CA LEU A 268 -13.01 -10.21 30.89
C LEU A 268 -14.32 -9.70 30.28
N HIS A 269 -14.56 -8.38 30.34
CA HIS A 269 -15.74 -7.78 29.73
C HIS A 269 -15.71 -7.89 28.20
N SER A 270 -14.54 -7.73 27.58
CA SER A 270 -14.31 -7.91 26.15
C SER A 270 -14.61 -9.36 25.73
N ALA A 271 -14.05 -10.33 26.43
CA ALA A 271 -14.28 -11.76 26.16
C ALA A 271 -15.75 -12.17 26.39
N ALA A 272 -16.44 -11.59 27.38
CA ALA A 272 -17.85 -11.90 27.66
C ALA A 272 -18.83 -11.48 26.55
N ARG A 273 -18.37 -10.73 25.53
CA ARG A 273 -19.17 -10.40 24.34
C ARG A 273 -19.19 -11.54 23.32
N LEU A 274 -18.32 -12.53 23.46
CA LEU A 274 -18.32 -13.71 22.63
C LEU A 274 -19.40 -14.68 23.08
N GLU A 275 -20.13 -15.23 22.10
CA GLU A 275 -21.07 -16.30 22.36
C GLU A 275 -20.32 -17.62 22.63
N ARG A 276 -20.98 -18.57 23.28
CA ARG A 276 -20.40 -19.91 23.46
C ARG A 276 -20.32 -20.60 22.09
N GLY A 277 -19.13 -21.10 21.75
CA GLY A 277 -18.88 -21.68 20.44
C GLY A 277 -18.72 -20.63 19.34
N PHE A 278 -18.24 -19.42 19.67
CA PHE A 278 -17.95 -18.37 18.70
C PHE A 278 -17.13 -18.90 17.52
N TYR A 279 -17.45 -18.43 16.32
CA TYR A 279 -16.78 -18.86 15.10
C TYR A 279 -15.46 -18.11 14.89
N VAL A 280 -14.40 -18.82 14.47
CA VAL A 280 -13.13 -18.21 14.04
C VAL A 280 -12.76 -18.76 12.67
N HIS A 281 -12.31 -17.89 11.77
CA HIS A 281 -11.76 -18.33 10.50
C HIS A 281 -10.44 -19.08 10.72
N MET A 282 -10.47 -20.40 10.50
CA MET A 282 -9.28 -21.25 10.61
C MET A 282 -8.20 -20.86 9.59
N ASP A 283 -8.61 -20.31 8.44
CA ASP A 283 -7.71 -19.81 7.38
C ASP A 283 -6.74 -18.74 7.90
N ILE A 284 -7.16 -17.91 8.88
CA ILE A 284 -6.28 -16.91 9.52
C ILE A 284 -5.20 -17.58 10.36
N LEU A 285 -5.57 -18.60 11.13
CA LEU A 285 -4.64 -19.31 12.01
C LEU A 285 -3.67 -20.15 11.18
N ASP A 286 -4.17 -20.79 10.12
CA ASP A 286 -3.35 -21.55 9.17
C ASP A 286 -2.30 -20.67 8.50
N ARG A 287 -2.73 -19.51 7.97
CA ARG A 287 -1.81 -18.56 7.33
C ARG A 287 -0.79 -17.99 8.31
N TYR A 288 -1.19 -17.71 9.55
CA TYR A 288 -0.25 -17.29 10.59
C TYR A 288 0.84 -18.34 10.84
N LEU A 289 0.47 -19.62 10.96
CA LEU A 289 1.42 -20.71 11.18
C LEU A 289 2.39 -20.85 10.00
N GLU A 290 1.88 -20.80 8.77
CA GLU A 290 2.71 -20.82 7.56
C GLU A 290 3.73 -19.68 7.54
N LEU A 291 3.29 -18.44 7.79
CA LEU A 291 4.18 -17.28 7.84
C LEU A 291 5.25 -17.42 8.93
N LYS A 292 4.87 -17.95 10.09
CA LYS A 292 5.80 -18.18 11.19
C LYS A 292 6.86 -19.23 10.85
N GLU A 293 6.45 -20.35 10.26
CA GLU A 293 7.36 -21.40 9.80
C GLU A 293 8.38 -20.85 8.78
N THR A 294 7.93 -20.00 7.85
CA THR A 294 8.83 -19.36 6.88
C THR A 294 9.85 -18.43 7.54
N HIS A 295 9.41 -17.61 8.51
CA HIS A 295 10.29 -16.69 9.22
C HIS A 295 11.31 -17.42 10.11
N ASP A 296 10.88 -18.45 10.83
CA ASP A 296 11.76 -19.26 11.70
C ASP A 296 12.80 -20.03 10.86
N SER A 297 12.44 -20.44 9.65
CA SER A 297 13.36 -21.07 8.69
C SER A 297 14.42 -20.08 8.19
N GLU A 298 14.01 -18.86 7.81
CA GLU A 298 14.93 -17.80 7.37
C GLU A 298 15.93 -17.41 8.48
N GLU A 299 15.48 -17.29 9.74
CA GLU A 299 16.38 -16.98 10.88
C GLU A 299 17.40 -18.10 11.14
N THR A 300 17.00 -19.36 10.94
CA THR A 300 17.87 -20.53 11.13
C THR A 300 18.92 -20.61 10.03
N GLU A 301 18.53 -20.37 8.76
CA GLU A 301 19.46 -20.34 7.63
C GLU A 301 20.51 -19.22 7.79
N ASP A 302 20.09 -18.00 8.16
CA ASP A 302 21.01 -16.88 8.37
C ASP A 302 22.01 -17.13 9.52
N SER A 303 21.58 -17.90 10.53
CA SER A 303 22.44 -18.32 11.64
C SER A 303 23.45 -19.40 11.21
N GLN A 304 23.04 -20.32 10.34
CA GLN A 304 23.92 -21.38 9.80
C GLN A 304 24.90 -20.87 8.75
N VAL A 305 24.48 -19.97 7.85
CA VAL A 305 25.35 -19.38 6.81
C VAL A 305 26.50 -18.57 7.43
N LYS A 306 26.28 -17.93 8.58
CA LYS A 306 27.35 -17.26 9.34
C LYS A 306 28.31 -18.22 10.05
N GLY A 307 27.91 -19.48 10.26
CA GLY A 307 28.74 -20.51 10.90
C GLY A 307 29.45 -21.47 9.94
N ARG A 308 29.04 -21.54 8.67
CA ARG A 308 29.43 -22.61 7.74
C ARG A 308 30.40 -22.20 6.62
N ALA A 309 31.10 -21.08 6.76
CA ALA A 309 32.13 -20.64 5.81
C ALA A 309 33.36 -21.57 5.67
N ASP A 310 33.39 -22.76 6.31
CA ASP A 310 34.56 -23.66 6.35
C ASP A 310 34.28 -25.17 6.19
N ALA A 311 33.08 -25.61 5.75
CA ALA A 311 32.81 -27.06 5.63
C ALA A 311 32.13 -27.45 4.30
N THR A 312 32.84 -28.32 3.59
CA THR A 312 32.68 -28.87 2.25
C THR A 312 31.30 -29.45 1.92
N GLU A 313 30.96 -29.32 0.63
CA GLU A 313 29.79 -29.85 -0.07
C GLU A 313 29.68 -31.38 0.10
N ASN A 314 28.52 -31.86 0.55
CA ASN A 314 28.16 -33.27 0.50
C ASN A 314 26.79 -33.39 -0.18
N GLU A 315 26.72 -34.36 -1.09
CA GLU A 315 25.70 -34.56 -2.12
C GLU A 315 24.30 -34.87 -1.53
N ALA A 316 23.29 -34.21 -2.10
CA ALA A 316 21.89 -34.33 -1.72
C ALA A 316 21.25 -35.62 -2.28
N ASN A 317 20.48 -36.29 -1.44
CA ASN A 317 19.73 -37.51 -1.76
C ASN A 317 18.26 -37.13 -1.99
N ASP A 318 17.81 -37.09 -3.25
CA ASP A 318 16.50 -36.57 -3.71
C ASP A 318 15.30 -37.53 -3.52
N GLY A 319 15.45 -38.59 -2.71
CA GLY A 319 14.47 -39.67 -2.62
C GLY A 319 13.35 -39.53 -1.59
N ASP A 320 13.44 -38.57 -0.66
CA ASP A 320 12.68 -38.59 0.61
C ASP A 320 11.70 -37.41 0.79
N ALA A 321 11.48 -36.62 -0.28
CA ALA A 321 10.72 -35.36 -0.17
C ALA A 321 9.21 -35.54 0.03
N SER A 322 8.60 -36.62 -0.49
CA SER A 322 7.13 -36.77 -0.46
C SER A 322 6.57 -37.22 0.89
N GLU A 323 7.27 -38.09 1.63
CA GLU A 323 6.83 -38.50 2.98
C GLU A 323 6.94 -37.32 3.96
N SER A 324 7.93 -36.44 3.77
CA SER A 324 8.12 -35.24 4.58
C SER A 324 7.00 -34.19 4.42
N GLU A 325 6.34 -34.09 3.26
CA GLU A 325 5.27 -33.11 3.03
C GLU A 325 3.96 -33.50 3.73
N GLU A 326 3.61 -34.80 3.72
CA GLU A 326 2.40 -35.29 4.37
C GLU A 326 2.48 -35.19 5.90
N GLU A 327 3.65 -35.50 6.49
CA GLU A 327 3.88 -35.34 7.93
C GLU A 327 3.79 -33.87 8.37
N ALA A 328 4.36 -32.95 7.58
CA ALA A 328 4.28 -31.52 7.84
C ALA A 328 2.84 -31.00 7.79
N TYR A 329 2.04 -31.45 6.82
CA TYR A 329 0.63 -31.08 6.72
C TYR A 329 -0.19 -31.58 7.91
N GLN A 330 0.02 -32.83 8.36
CA GLN A 330 -0.67 -33.35 9.54
C GLN A 330 -0.29 -32.59 10.81
N TYR A 331 1.01 -32.33 11.01
CA TYR A 331 1.49 -31.54 12.14
C TYR A 331 0.86 -30.14 12.18
N ARG A 332 0.81 -29.43 11.04
CA ARG A 332 0.18 -28.11 10.95
C ARG A 332 -1.31 -28.17 11.30
N ARG A 333 -2.03 -29.18 10.81
CA ARG A 333 -3.46 -29.36 11.10
C ARG A 333 -3.72 -29.63 12.58
N GLU A 334 -2.90 -30.45 13.23
CA GLU A 334 -2.98 -30.70 14.67
C GLU A 334 -2.71 -29.42 15.47
N HIS A 335 -1.68 -28.66 15.09
CA HIS A 335 -1.35 -27.40 15.74
C HIS A 335 -2.47 -26.36 15.60
N LEU A 336 -3.06 -26.26 14.41
CA LEU A 336 -4.21 -25.41 14.12
C LEU A 336 -5.44 -25.78 14.97
N GLN A 337 -5.71 -27.08 15.15
CA GLN A 337 -6.75 -27.54 16.06
C GLN A 337 -6.41 -27.19 17.52
N GLY A 338 -5.16 -27.37 17.94
CA GLY A 338 -4.69 -27.01 19.28
C GLY A 338 -4.86 -25.52 19.58
N LEU A 339 -4.59 -24.63 18.61
CA LEU A 339 -4.83 -23.19 18.75
C LEU A 339 -6.32 -22.88 18.93
N ARG A 340 -7.20 -23.54 18.16
CA ARG A 340 -8.64 -23.37 18.29
C ARG A 340 -9.14 -23.80 19.67
N GLU A 341 -8.72 -24.98 20.13
CA GLU A 341 -9.07 -25.50 21.45
C GLU A 341 -8.55 -24.61 22.57
N ALA A 342 -7.36 -24.01 22.40
CA ALA A 342 -6.81 -23.05 23.34
C ALA A 342 -7.64 -21.76 23.41
N LEU A 343 -8.14 -21.24 22.28
CA LEU A 343 -9.04 -20.06 22.25
C LEU A 343 -10.35 -20.35 23.00
N ASP A 344 -10.96 -21.52 22.78
CA ASP A 344 -12.16 -21.94 23.49
C ASP A 344 -11.90 -22.13 24.99
N THR A 345 -10.75 -22.71 25.35
CA THR A 345 -10.33 -22.91 26.75
C THR A 345 -10.13 -21.58 27.47
N LEU A 346 -9.51 -20.60 26.81
CA LEU A 346 -9.34 -19.24 27.33
C LEU A 346 -10.68 -18.56 27.57
N HIS A 347 -11.60 -18.61 26.60
CA HIS A 347 -12.93 -18.03 26.74
C HIS A 347 -13.73 -18.68 27.88
N ALA A 348 -13.65 -20.01 28.02
CA ALA A 348 -14.27 -20.73 29.11
C ALA A 348 -13.65 -20.35 30.47
N ALA A 349 -12.33 -20.20 30.55
CA ALA A 349 -11.64 -19.74 31.75
C ALA A 349 -12.05 -18.31 32.15
N ALA A 350 -12.16 -17.40 31.18
CA ALA A 350 -12.64 -16.04 31.39
C ALA A 350 -14.08 -16.00 31.93
N THR A 351 -14.96 -16.84 31.39
CA THR A 351 -16.34 -16.98 31.83
C THR A 351 -16.42 -17.51 33.27
N ARG A 352 -15.65 -18.57 33.59
CA ARG A 352 -15.57 -19.14 34.95
C ARG A 352 -15.05 -18.12 35.95
N LEU A 353 -14.00 -17.38 35.60
CA LEU A 353 -13.41 -16.36 36.46
C LEU A 353 -14.39 -15.21 36.73
N SER A 354 -15.10 -14.74 35.69
CA SER A 354 -16.11 -13.69 35.82
C SER A 354 -17.32 -14.12 36.66
N ALA A 355 -17.65 -15.41 36.66
CA ALA A 355 -18.68 -16.00 37.51
C ALA A 355 -18.21 -16.18 38.97
N HIS A 356 -16.93 -16.47 39.19
CA HIS A 356 -16.35 -16.66 40.53
C HIS A 356 -16.15 -15.34 41.28
N ILE A 357 -15.63 -14.31 40.61
CA ILE A 357 -15.35 -13.00 41.22
C ILE A 357 -16.14 -11.92 40.48
N ALA A 358 -16.94 -11.16 41.22
CA ALA A 358 -17.65 -9.99 40.72
C ALA A 358 -16.70 -8.79 40.53
N PHE A 359 -15.78 -8.88 39.56
CA PHE A 359 -14.77 -7.86 39.27
C PHE A 359 -15.32 -6.43 39.16
N PRO A 360 -16.50 -6.16 38.55
CA PRO A 360 -17.06 -4.82 38.54
C PRO A 360 -17.31 -4.25 39.95
N GLU A 361 -17.78 -5.08 40.88
CA GLU A 361 -18.01 -4.66 42.27
C GLU A 361 -16.69 -4.50 43.02
N VAL A 362 -15.71 -5.36 42.75
CA VAL A 362 -14.35 -5.28 43.31
C VAL A 362 -13.68 -3.96 42.92
N VAL A 363 -13.68 -3.61 41.63
CA VAL A 363 -13.10 -2.36 41.14
C VAL A 363 -13.82 -1.15 41.73
N ARG A 364 -15.16 -1.12 41.73
CA ARG A 364 -15.97 -0.05 42.38
C ARG A 364 -15.62 0.14 43.85
N TYR A 365 -15.46 -0.98 44.58
CA TYR A 365 -15.10 -0.95 46.00
C TYR A 365 -13.71 -0.34 46.23
N TYR A 366 -12.71 -0.79 45.48
CA TYR A 366 -11.32 -0.31 45.63
C TYR A 366 -11.11 1.12 45.11
N ARG A 367 -11.83 1.53 44.06
CA ARG A 367 -11.90 2.92 43.59
C ARG A 367 -12.62 3.85 44.56
N ARG A 368 -13.39 3.31 45.50
CA ARG A 368 -14.31 4.05 46.37
C ARG A 368 -15.38 4.83 45.58
N ASP A 369 -15.71 4.32 44.40
CA ASP A 369 -16.73 4.90 43.52
C ASP A 369 -17.76 3.80 43.17
N PRO A 370 -18.91 3.78 43.88
CA PRO A 370 -19.98 2.81 43.62
C PRO A 370 -20.57 2.88 42.21
N TRP A 371 -20.43 4.02 41.53
CA TRP A 371 -20.99 4.26 40.20
C TRP A 371 -19.98 4.08 39.08
N HIS A 372 -18.75 3.68 39.40
CA HIS A 372 -17.72 3.45 38.40
C HIS A 372 -18.23 2.49 37.31
N ARG A 373 -18.21 2.96 36.06
CA ARG A 373 -18.57 2.20 34.87
C ARG A 373 -17.37 2.19 33.95
N MET A 374 -16.99 0.98 33.54
CA MET A 374 -16.05 0.82 32.45
C MET A 374 -16.83 0.82 31.15
N VAL A 375 -16.47 1.73 30.26
CA VAL A 375 -16.92 1.70 28.87
C VAL A 375 -15.87 0.91 28.12
N ALA A 376 -16.18 -0.35 27.81
CA ALA A 376 -15.29 -1.16 27.00
C ALA A 376 -15.39 -0.70 25.54
N TYR A 377 -14.24 -0.38 24.95
CA TYR A 377 -14.16 -0.13 23.52
C TYR A 377 -14.57 -1.39 22.75
N MET A 378 -15.43 -1.19 21.74
CA MET A 378 -15.77 -2.26 20.80
C MET A 378 -14.85 -2.11 19.58
N PRO A 379 -14.03 -3.12 19.25
CA PRO A 379 -13.25 -3.09 18.03
C PRO A 379 -14.20 -2.96 16.85
N LYS A 380 -14.00 -1.91 16.04
CA LYS A 380 -14.71 -1.74 14.77
C LYS A 380 -13.77 -2.19 13.67
N LEU A 381 -13.87 -3.47 13.33
CA LEU A 381 -13.22 -3.99 12.14
C LEU A 381 -13.96 -3.42 10.92
N ARG A 382 -13.21 -3.00 9.91
CA ARG A 382 -13.76 -2.50 8.65
C ARG A 382 -13.03 -3.19 7.50
N LEU A 383 -13.36 -4.45 7.25
CA LEU A 383 -12.66 -5.27 6.26
C LEU A 383 -12.82 -4.73 4.84
N ARG A 384 -13.97 -4.14 4.51
CA ARG A 384 -14.16 -3.49 3.19
C ARG A 384 -13.17 -2.34 2.97
N GLU A 385 -13.04 -1.44 3.95
CA GLU A 385 -12.08 -0.32 3.87
C GLU A 385 -10.62 -0.81 3.86
N PHE A 386 -10.33 -1.85 4.63
CA PHE A 386 -9.02 -2.50 4.62
C PHE A 386 -8.71 -3.08 3.23
N TYR A 387 -9.61 -3.89 2.67
CA TYR A 387 -9.45 -4.54 1.37
C TYR A 387 -9.30 -3.53 0.24
N GLN A 388 -10.12 -2.47 0.24
CA GLN A 388 -9.99 -1.35 -0.71
C GLN A 388 -8.61 -0.69 -0.62
N SER A 389 -8.18 -0.33 0.59
CA SER A 389 -6.89 0.36 0.78
C SER A 389 -5.72 -0.55 0.41
N TYR A 390 -5.84 -1.85 0.69
CA TYR A 390 -4.86 -2.86 0.33
C TYR A 390 -4.74 -3.03 -1.18
N LEU A 391 -5.85 -3.33 -1.88
CA LEU A 391 -5.86 -3.49 -3.33
C LEU A 391 -5.36 -2.23 -4.04
N MET A 392 -5.77 -1.06 -3.58
CA MET A 392 -5.33 0.20 -4.19
C MET A 392 -3.81 0.39 -4.05
N MET A 393 -3.22 0.03 -2.90
CA MET A 393 -1.77 0.09 -2.73
C MET A 393 -1.05 -0.88 -3.66
N ARG A 394 -1.51 -2.13 -3.72
CA ARG A 394 -0.92 -3.19 -4.55
C ARG A 394 -1.03 -2.89 -6.04
N VAL A 395 -2.22 -2.58 -6.52
CA VAL A 395 -2.49 -2.37 -7.95
C VAL A 395 -1.79 -1.11 -8.47
N LEU A 396 -1.77 -0.02 -7.69
CA LEU A 396 -1.06 1.19 -8.09
C LEU A 396 0.46 1.02 -8.06
N SER A 397 0.97 0.15 -7.17
CA SER A 397 2.36 -0.27 -7.21
C SER A 397 2.71 -0.99 -8.52
N GLN A 398 1.90 -2.00 -8.88
CA GLN A 398 2.08 -2.75 -10.12
C GLN A 398 1.94 -1.86 -11.36
N LEU A 399 1.03 -0.87 -11.33
CA LEU A 399 0.89 0.11 -12.41
C LEU A 399 2.19 0.88 -12.61
N ASP A 400 2.81 1.33 -11.52
CA ASP A 400 4.03 2.10 -11.58
C ASP A 400 5.22 1.29 -12.09
N GLU A 401 5.36 0.03 -11.64
CA GLU A 401 6.37 -0.90 -12.13
C GLU A 401 6.22 -1.17 -13.63
N ARG A 402 4.97 -1.32 -14.11
CA ARG A 402 4.65 -1.65 -15.51
C ARG A 402 4.40 -0.45 -16.39
N PHE A 403 4.47 0.77 -15.86
CA PHE A 403 4.13 1.98 -16.62
C PHE A 403 5.07 2.18 -17.81
N GLY A 404 6.33 1.77 -17.67
CA GLY A 404 7.29 1.74 -18.77
C GLY A 404 6.80 0.91 -19.96
N ASP A 405 6.22 -0.27 -19.71
CA ASP A 405 5.68 -1.14 -20.76
C ASP A 405 4.46 -0.53 -21.44
N VAL A 406 3.58 0.12 -20.67
CA VAL A 406 2.44 0.87 -21.22
C VAL A 406 2.93 1.95 -22.18
N ARG A 407 3.94 2.74 -21.78
CA ARG A 407 4.54 3.79 -22.63
C ARG A 407 5.21 3.21 -23.87
N VAL A 408 5.97 2.12 -23.75
CA VAL A 408 6.58 1.41 -24.89
C VAL A 408 5.52 0.96 -25.88
N GLY A 409 4.40 0.40 -25.38
CA GLY A 409 3.27 -0.01 -26.20
C GLY A 409 2.62 1.15 -26.94
N VAL A 410 2.40 2.29 -26.26
CA VAL A 410 1.88 3.51 -26.89
C VAL A 410 2.82 4.05 -27.96
N VAL A 411 4.12 4.14 -27.69
CA VAL A 411 5.12 4.55 -28.69
C VAL A 411 5.11 3.62 -29.91
N SER A 412 4.95 2.32 -29.69
CA SER A 412 4.88 1.34 -30.78
C SER A 412 3.62 1.52 -31.63
N ARG A 413 2.45 1.73 -31.00
CA ARG A 413 1.19 2.02 -31.71
C ARG A 413 1.25 3.32 -32.51
N MET A 414 1.75 4.40 -31.90
CA MET A 414 1.96 5.68 -32.59
C MET A 414 2.95 5.57 -33.76
N THR A 415 4.00 4.75 -33.62
CA THR A 415 4.97 4.48 -34.69
C THR A 415 4.32 3.72 -35.84
N GLU A 416 3.53 2.69 -35.53
CA GLU A 416 2.78 1.91 -36.53
C GLU A 416 1.74 2.77 -37.25
N GLU A 417 0.99 3.60 -36.53
CA GLU A 417 0.01 4.52 -37.09
C GLU A 417 0.67 5.56 -38.02
N LEU A 418 1.82 6.11 -37.63
CA LEU A 418 2.50 7.15 -38.38
C LEU A 418 3.26 6.61 -39.60
N PHE A 419 3.95 5.47 -39.45
CA PHE A 419 4.88 4.95 -40.45
C PHE A 419 4.46 3.64 -41.13
N GLY A 420 3.42 2.96 -40.65
CA GLY A 420 3.01 1.63 -41.11
C GLY A 420 4.04 0.53 -40.85
N GLY A 421 4.85 0.69 -39.80
CA GLY A 421 5.92 -0.23 -39.45
C GLY A 421 7.02 0.40 -38.60
N PRO A 422 8.04 -0.38 -38.21
CA PRO A 422 9.17 0.12 -37.45
C PRO A 422 9.99 1.17 -38.24
N SER A 423 10.50 2.16 -37.50
CA SER A 423 11.41 3.18 -38.02
C SER A 423 12.73 2.57 -38.50
N SER A 424 13.23 3.02 -39.65
CA SER A 424 14.57 2.64 -40.12
C SER A 424 15.61 3.27 -39.21
N PRO A 425 16.59 2.51 -38.68
CA PRO A 425 17.70 3.12 -37.97
C PRO A 425 18.54 3.99 -38.91
N PHE A 426 19.32 4.88 -38.33
CA PHE A 426 20.40 5.59 -39.02
C PHE A 426 21.36 4.61 -39.73
N GLU A 427 21.96 5.06 -40.82
CA GLU A 427 22.80 4.23 -41.69
C GLU A 427 24.12 3.89 -41.00
N TYR A 428 24.78 4.91 -40.43
CA TYR A 428 26.11 4.80 -39.84
C TYR A 428 26.04 4.62 -38.32
N PHE A 429 25.15 5.33 -37.64
CA PHE A 429 24.98 5.14 -36.19
C PHE A 429 24.20 3.86 -35.86
N ARG A 430 24.88 2.86 -35.29
CA ARG A 430 24.26 1.59 -34.84
C ARG A 430 24.40 1.37 -33.32
N PRO A 431 23.28 1.35 -32.57
CA PRO A 431 23.30 1.13 -31.12
C PRO A 431 23.69 -0.31 -30.72
N ALA A 432 23.32 -1.31 -31.54
CA ALA A 432 23.16 -2.70 -31.13
C ALA A 432 24.42 -3.59 -31.15
N ILE A 433 25.59 -3.08 -31.56
CA ILE A 433 26.81 -3.88 -31.51
C ILE A 433 27.36 -3.76 -30.09
N LEU A 434 26.94 -4.68 -29.20
CA LEU A 434 27.38 -4.90 -27.81
C LEU A 434 28.73 -4.22 -27.52
N SER A 435 28.64 -2.99 -27.05
CA SER A 435 29.81 -2.14 -26.92
C SER A 435 30.44 -2.44 -25.57
N ALA A 436 31.68 -2.90 -25.57
CA ALA A 436 32.72 -2.52 -24.61
C ALA A 436 32.31 -1.50 -23.50
N PRO A 437 31.88 -0.26 -23.84
CA PRO A 437 31.44 0.76 -22.88
C PRO A 437 30.33 0.35 -21.90
N ASP A 438 29.40 -0.52 -22.31
CA ASP A 438 28.27 -0.94 -21.47
C ASP A 438 28.77 -1.72 -20.24
N LYS A 439 29.77 -2.59 -20.44
CA LYS A 439 30.42 -3.34 -19.36
C LYS A 439 31.21 -2.43 -18.42
N LEU A 440 31.62 -1.26 -18.90
CA LEU A 440 32.46 -0.29 -18.18
C LEU A 440 31.64 0.82 -17.49
N GLY A 441 30.30 0.79 -17.57
CA GLY A 441 29.44 1.84 -17.01
C GLY A 441 29.66 3.22 -17.65
N LEU A 442 30.08 3.27 -18.92
CA LEU A 442 30.21 4.51 -19.68
C LEU A 442 28.83 4.98 -20.19
N PRO A 443 28.62 6.30 -20.37
CA PRO A 443 27.33 6.82 -20.79
C PRO A 443 26.98 6.37 -22.21
N LYS A 444 25.69 6.12 -22.43
CA LYS A 444 25.11 5.84 -23.74
C LYS A 444 24.59 7.12 -24.37
N PHE A 445 24.53 7.17 -25.70
CA PHE A 445 23.83 8.23 -26.42
C PHE A 445 22.35 8.18 -26.07
N ARG A 446 21.81 9.30 -25.61
CA ARG A 446 20.45 9.37 -25.07
C ARG A 446 19.41 9.56 -26.17
N HIS A 447 19.62 10.54 -27.05
CA HIS A 447 18.55 11.09 -27.91
C HIS A 447 18.43 10.48 -29.32
N ILE A 448 19.00 9.29 -29.53
CA ILE A 448 19.11 8.70 -30.87
C ILE A 448 17.77 8.21 -31.40
N ARG A 449 16.91 7.61 -30.57
CA ARG A 449 15.61 7.09 -31.02
C ARG A 449 14.72 8.26 -31.43
N SER A 450 14.71 9.33 -30.65
CA SER A 450 13.97 10.55 -30.99
C SER A 450 14.43 11.17 -32.32
N ALA A 451 15.75 11.27 -32.53
CA ALA A 451 16.31 11.73 -33.80
C ALA A 451 15.99 10.79 -34.96
N THR A 452 15.97 9.48 -34.71
CA THR A 452 15.60 8.47 -35.72
C THR A 452 14.15 8.64 -36.13
N VAL A 453 13.23 8.83 -35.18
CA VAL A 453 11.81 9.09 -35.46
C VAL A 453 11.64 10.35 -36.30
N LEU A 454 12.29 11.45 -35.90
CA LEU A 454 12.24 12.71 -36.65
C LEU A 454 12.79 12.53 -38.08
N SER A 455 13.96 11.90 -38.22
CA SER A 455 14.57 11.64 -39.53
C SER A 455 13.67 10.76 -40.42
N ASN A 456 13.04 9.72 -39.88
CA ASN A 456 12.11 8.87 -40.62
C ASN A 456 10.88 9.65 -41.09
N PHE A 457 10.33 10.53 -40.26
CA PHE A 457 9.23 11.41 -40.68
C PHE A 457 9.65 12.31 -41.83
N LEU A 458 10.82 12.95 -41.71
CA LEU A 458 11.33 13.85 -42.74
C LEU A 458 11.59 13.12 -44.07
N GLN A 459 12.10 11.89 -44.02
CA GLN A 459 12.41 11.10 -45.21
C GLN A 459 11.20 10.40 -45.84
N ARG A 460 10.29 9.84 -45.03
CA ARG A 460 9.18 8.99 -45.51
C ARG A 460 7.88 9.75 -45.76
N ILE A 461 7.62 10.80 -44.97
CA ILE A 461 6.35 11.53 -45.02
C ILE A 461 6.57 12.91 -45.63
N TYR A 462 7.55 13.65 -45.11
CA TYR A 462 7.76 15.02 -45.54
C TYR A 462 8.27 15.11 -46.98
N ARG A 463 9.44 14.55 -47.27
CA ARG A 463 10.09 14.63 -48.59
C ARG A 463 9.24 14.07 -49.74
N PRO A 464 8.56 12.92 -49.63
CA PRO A 464 7.85 12.33 -50.78
C PRO A 464 6.50 12.98 -51.08
N ARG A 465 5.84 13.57 -50.07
CA ARG A 465 4.46 14.09 -50.24
C ARG A 465 4.29 15.50 -49.69
N LEU A 466 4.60 15.73 -48.42
CA LEU A 466 4.32 17.02 -47.77
C LEU A 466 5.10 18.18 -48.40
N GLN A 467 6.34 17.95 -48.82
CA GLN A 467 7.17 18.95 -49.47
C GLN A 467 6.50 19.50 -50.74
N GLU A 468 5.93 18.61 -51.57
CA GLU A 468 5.23 19.03 -52.79
C GLU A 468 3.93 19.76 -52.47
N VAL A 469 3.18 19.30 -51.46
CA VAL A 469 1.98 19.99 -50.97
C VAL A 469 2.30 21.43 -50.58
N VAL A 470 3.34 21.64 -49.77
CA VAL A 470 3.71 22.98 -49.31
C VAL A 470 4.26 23.81 -50.47
N ARG A 471 5.01 23.21 -51.39
CA ARG A 471 5.49 23.89 -52.60
C ARG A 471 4.32 24.41 -53.44
N ILE A 472 3.31 23.58 -53.68
CA ILE A 472 2.11 23.97 -54.42
C ILE A 472 1.35 25.06 -53.66
N LEU A 473 1.12 24.91 -52.35
CA LEU A 473 0.47 25.94 -51.53
C LEU A 473 1.20 27.27 -51.62
N SER A 474 2.52 27.29 -51.46
CA SER A 474 3.32 28.52 -51.54
C SER A 474 3.17 29.25 -52.88
N ARG A 475 2.90 28.53 -53.98
CA ARG A 475 2.70 29.09 -55.32
C ARG A 475 1.28 29.60 -55.54
N VAL A 476 0.29 28.94 -54.93
CA VAL A 476 -1.12 29.17 -55.22
C VAL A 476 -1.75 30.18 -54.26
N LEU A 477 -1.13 30.38 -53.09
CA LEU A 477 -1.59 31.29 -52.06
C LEU A 477 -1.76 32.73 -52.60
N PRO A 478 -2.93 33.37 -52.36
CA PRO A 478 -3.16 34.73 -52.80
C PRO A 478 -2.25 35.71 -52.05
N VAL A 479 -1.90 36.84 -52.69
CA VAL A 479 -1.07 37.90 -52.09
C VAL A 479 -1.62 38.42 -50.75
N ARG A 480 -2.95 38.39 -50.55
CA ARG A 480 -3.60 38.74 -49.27
C ARG A 480 -3.24 37.81 -48.10
N GLN A 481 -2.72 36.61 -48.36
CA GLN A 481 -2.24 35.64 -47.36
C GLN A 481 -0.69 35.59 -47.34
N ARG A 482 -0.04 36.75 -47.51
CA ARG A 482 1.42 36.88 -47.51
C ARG A 482 2.06 36.32 -46.24
N ASP A 483 1.41 36.50 -45.09
CA ASP A 483 1.94 36.03 -43.80
C ASP A 483 2.01 34.50 -43.74
N SER A 484 0.95 33.80 -44.18
CA SER A 484 0.94 32.34 -44.28
C SER A 484 1.97 31.83 -45.29
N SER A 485 2.11 32.50 -46.43
CA SER A 485 3.14 32.17 -47.43
C SER A 485 4.55 32.35 -46.87
N SER A 486 4.82 33.46 -46.17
CA SER A 486 6.11 33.71 -45.52
C SER A 486 6.41 32.67 -44.44
N ALA A 487 5.41 32.32 -43.61
CA ALA A 487 5.56 31.31 -42.57
C ALA A 487 5.83 29.92 -43.15
N LEU A 488 5.15 29.53 -44.24
CA LEU A 488 5.43 28.28 -44.95
C LEU A 488 6.88 28.22 -45.42
N VAL A 489 7.36 29.27 -46.09
CA VAL A 489 8.73 29.30 -46.63
C VAL A 489 9.78 29.19 -45.52
N VAL A 490 9.60 29.93 -44.42
CA VAL A 490 10.52 29.87 -43.27
C VAL A 490 10.54 28.48 -42.65
N ASN A 491 9.38 27.90 -42.36
CA ASN A 491 9.31 26.57 -41.74
C ASN A 491 9.82 25.46 -42.67
N VAL A 492 9.51 25.53 -43.97
CA VAL A 492 10.06 24.58 -44.96
C VAL A 492 11.56 24.66 -45.02
N SER A 493 12.13 25.88 -45.12
CA SER A 493 13.58 26.05 -45.15
C SER A 493 14.24 25.45 -43.91
N GLY A 494 13.68 25.70 -42.73
CA GLY A 494 14.20 25.13 -41.48
C GLY A 494 14.05 23.61 -41.39
N ILE A 495 12.99 23.03 -41.95
CA ILE A 495 12.82 21.57 -42.03
C ILE A 495 13.88 20.94 -42.95
N GLU A 496 14.14 21.53 -44.13
CA GLU A 496 15.17 21.04 -45.06
C GLU A 496 16.57 21.14 -44.45
N GLU A 497 16.88 22.24 -43.76
CA GLU A 497 18.14 22.43 -43.04
C GLU A 497 18.29 21.37 -41.94
N THR A 498 17.25 21.16 -41.13
CA THR A 498 17.25 20.11 -40.09
C THR A 498 17.46 18.72 -40.67
N LEU A 499 16.84 18.40 -41.82
CA LEU A 499 17.04 17.11 -42.48
C LEU A 499 18.49 16.94 -42.94
N ALA A 500 19.08 17.98 -43.56
CA ALA A 500 20.47 17.97 -44.00
C ALA A 500 21.43 17.81 -42.81
N ASP A 501 21.16 18.50 -41.70
CA ASP A 501 21.95 18.41 -40.48
C ASP A 501 21.83 17.03 -39.81
N LEU A 502 20.65 16.40 -39.82
CA LEU A 502 20.48 15.02 -39.34
C LEU A 502 21.24 14.01 -40.21
N GLU A 503 21.23 14.19 -41.54
CA GLU A 503 22.04 13.37 -42.45
C GLU A 503 23.55 13.58 -42.21
N GLN A 504 23.97 14.82 -41.96
CA GLN A 504 25.36 15.14 -41.63
C GLN A 504 25.76 14.58 -40.26
N PHE A 505 24.87 14.65 -39.27
CA PHE A 505 25.05 14.04 -37.96
C PHE A 505 25.28 12.54 -38.08
N ASP A 506 24.45 11.82 -38.85
CA ASP A 506 24.65 10.38 -39.08
C ASP A 506 25.98 10.11 -39.82
N LYS A 507 26.28 10.86 -40.88
CA LYS A 507 27.56 10.77 -41.62
C LYS A 507 28.78 11.03 -40.73
N SER A 508 28.65 11.79 -39.65
CA SER A 508 29.74 12.00 -38.68
C SER A 508 30.15 10.72 -37.92
N PHE A 509 29.33 9.66 -37.97
CA PHE A 509 29.67 8.32 -37.48
C PHE A 509 30.21 7.39 -38.57
N SER A 510 30.28 7.84 -39.83
CA SER A 510 30.87 7.05 -40.91
C SER A 510 32.36 6.81 -40.64
N PRO A 511 32.88 5.58 -40.83
CA PRO A 511 34.31 5.26 -40.71
C PRO A 511 35.22 6.13 -41.59
N ASP A 512 34.67 6.70 -42.66
CA ASP A 512 35.42 7.54 -43.60
C ASP A 512 35.58 8.98 -43.10
N SER A 513 34.67 9.44 -42.25
CA SER A 513 34.72 10.77 -41.63
C SER A 513 35.78 10.84 -40.53
N ASP A 514 36.38 12.00 -40.31
CA ASP A 514 37.40 12.17 -39.28
C ASP A 514 36.82 12.04 -37.87
N ASP A 515 35.61 12.54 -37.66
CA ASP A 515 34.83 12.35 -36.42
C ASP A 515 34.53 10.87 -36.16
N GLY A 516 34.12 10.13 -37.19
CA GLY A 516 33.84 8.70 -37.09
C GLY A 516 35.09 7.89 -36.76
N LYS A 517 36.23 8.19 -37.39
CA LYS A 517 37.53 7.59 -37.04
C LYS A 517 37.90 7.86 -35.59
N ALA A 518 37.71 9.08 -35.11
CA ALA A 518 37.95 9.44 -33.73
C ALA A 518 37.01 8.68 -32.78
N PHE A 519 35.72 8.63 -33.10
CA PHE A 519 34.70 7.90 -32.35
C PHE A 519 35.03 6.41 -32.23
N PHE A 520 35.34 5.73 -33.34
CA PHE A 520 35.69 4.31 -33.32
C PHE A 520 36.98 4.05 -32.56
N ARG A 521 38.00 4.91 -32.71
CA ARG A 521 39.24 4.81 -31.94
C ARG A 521 38.98 4.88 -30.43
N VAL A 522 38.16 5.84 -30.00
CA VAL A 522 37.82 6.01 -28.59
C VAL A 522 36.94 4.85 -28.12
N ARG A 523 35.88 4.49 -28.86
CA ARG A 523 34.92 3.41 -28.51
C ARG A 523 35.58 2.04 -28.35
N TYR A 524 36.52 1.68 -29.21
CA TYR A 524 37.25 0.41 -29.09
C TYR A 524 38.49 0.51 -28.19
N GLY A 525 39.01 1.72 -27.97
CA GLY A 525 40.14 1.97 -27.09
C GLY A 525 39.78 1.96 -25.60
N VAL A 526 38.55 2.33 -25.21
CA VAL A 526 38.13 2.44 -23.80
C VAL A 526 38.18 1.13 -23.00
N GLU A 527 38.15 -0.04 -23.64
CA GLU A 527 38.40 -1.31 -22.93
C GLU A 527 39.84 -1.48 -22.51
N LYS A 528 40.77 -0.95 -23.31
CA LYS A 528 42.21 -1.16 -23.15
C LYS A 528 42.87 -0.03 -22.39
N ASP A 529 42.33 1.18 -22.50
CA ASP A 529 42.92 2.40 -21.94
C ASP A 529 41.86 3.26 -21.23
N ILE A 530 42.00 3.35 -19.90
CA ILE A 530 41.12 4.14 -19.03
C ILE A 530 41.21 5.64 -19.30
N THR A 531 42.32 6.14 -19.85
CA THR A 531 42.47 7.58 -20.16
C THR A 531 41.49 8.03 -21.24
N LEU A 532 41.05 7.10 -22.11
CA LEU A 532 40.06 7.35 -23.16
C LEU A 532 38.63 7.48 -22.62
N HIS A 533 38.36 7.11 -21.36
CA HIS A 533 37.02 7.20 -20.77
C HIS A 533 36.52 8.64 -20.73
N ARG A 534 37.41 9.60 -20.40
CA ARG A 534 37.07 11.03 -20.37
C ARG A 534 36.73 11.54 -21.78
N SER A 535 37.53 11.16 -22.77
CA SER A 535 37.31 11.52 -24.17
C SER A 535 35.98 10.95 -24.69
N TYR A 536 35.66 9.70 -24.33
CA TYR A 536 34.38 9.08 -24.70
C TYR A 536 33.19 9.82 -24.07
N ARG A 537 33.24 10.10 -22.76
CA ARG A 537 32.19 10.84 -22.06
C ARG A 537 31.95 12.22 -22.68
N ASN A 538 33.02 12.95 -23.00
CA ASN A 538 32.91 14.26 -23.65
C ASN A 538 32.29 14.17 -25.04
N LEU A 539 32.70 13.18 -25.83
CA LEU A 539 32.15 12.97 -27.17
C LEU A 539 30.66 12.64 -27.12
N VAL A 540 30.25 11.70 -26.27
CA VAL A 540 28.84 11.34 -26.08
C VAL A 540 28.04 12.57 -25.64
N GLN A 541 28.53 13.33 -24.66
CA GLN A 541 27.86 14.54 -24.19
C GLN A 541 27.73 15.61 -25.27
N GLN A 542 28.76 15.81 -26.09
CA GLN A 542 28.72 16.78 -27.20
C GLN A 542 27.69 16.36 -28.24
N LYS A 543 27.72 15.11 -28.66
CA LYS A 543 26.80 14.58 -29.68
C LYS A 543 25.36 14.53 -29.18
N ASP A 544 25.11 14.21 -27.91
CA ASP A 544 23.77 14.28 -27.32
C ASP A 544 23.20 15.71 -27.34
N ARG A 545 24.04 16.73 -27.06
CA ARG A 545 23.62 18.15 -27.16
C ARG A 545 23.34 18.57 -28.59
N GLU A 546 24.19 18.15 -29.53
CA GLU A 546 24.02 18.40 -30.97
C GLU A 546 22.68 17.83 -31.44
N VAL A 547 22.43 16.54 -31.20
CA VAL A 547 21.18 15.86 -31.55
C VAL A 547 19.97 16.53 -30.91
N ARG A 548 20.05 16.88 -29.62
CA ARG A 548 18.93 17.51 -28.94
C ARG A 548 18.57 18.84 -29.59
N THR A 549 19.57 19.63 -29.96
CA THR A 549 19.36 20.90 -30.68
C THR A 549 18.67 20.68 -32.02
N LEU A 550 19.09 19.65 -32.78
CA LEU A 550 18.45 19.30 -34.05
C LEU A 550 16.99 18.84 -33.88
N ILE A 551 16.70 18.06 -32.84
CA ILE A 551 15.33 17.63 -32.53
C ILE A 551 14.46 18.84 -32.19
N ASP A 552 14.94 19.72 -31.32
CA ASP A 552 14.17 20.88 -30.87
C ASP A 552 13.88 21.85 -32.04
N LEU A 553 14.87 22.14 -32.88
CA LEU A 553 14.70 22.96 -34.10
C LEU A 553 13.75 22.33 -35.10
N GLY A 554 13.90 21.03 -35.37
CA GLY A 554 13.01 20.30 -36.27
C GLY A 554 11.56 20.33 -35.80
N LEU A 555 11.32 20.08 -34.51
CA LEU A 555 9.98 20.14 -33.92
C LEU A 555 9.43 21.57 -33.93
N GLU A 556 10.25 22.60 -33.72
CA GLU A 556 9.82 24.00 -33.81
C GLU A 556 9.25 24.33 -35.19
N HIS A 557 9.97 23.99 -36.26
CA HIS A 557 9.53 24.24 -37.63
C HIS A 557 8.32 23.40 -38.03
N LEU A 558 8.25 22.14 -37.60
CA LEU A 558 7.10 21.26 -37.85
C LEU A 558 5.84 21.74 -37.13
N ARG A 559 5.95 22.20 -35.87
CA ARG A 559 4.85 22.86 -35.15
C ARG A 559 4.45 24.17 -35.82
N GLY A 560 5.41 24.94 -36.32
CA GLY A 560 5.15 26.15 -37.10
C GLY A 560 4.35 25.87 -38.38
N LEU A 561 4.70 24.79 -39.07
CA LEU A 561 4.00 24.31 -40.26
C LEU A 561 2.56 23.86 -39.92
N GLN A 562 2.40 23.08 -38.85
CA GLN A 562 1.08 22.63 -38.37
C GLN A 562 0.15 23.81 -38.08
N ARG A 563 0.61 24.80 -37.30
CA ARG A 563 -0.18 26.02 -37.01
C ARG A 563 -0.56 26.76 -38.29
N THR A 564 0.33 26.75 -39.29
CA THR A 564 0.08 27.40 -40.57
C THR A 564 -1.00 26.65 -41.37
N PHE A 565 -1.03 25.32 -41.34
CA PHE A 565 -2.12 24.53 -41.92
C PHE A 565 -3.46 24.74 -41.21
N GLU A 566 -3.48 24.71 -39.88
CA GLU A 566 -4.70 24.96 -39.09
C GLU A 566 -5.28 26.36 -39.39
N ASN A 567 -4.42 27.37 -39.50
CA ASN A 567 -4.82 28.74 -39.86
C ASN A 567 -5.34 28.83 -41.31
N MET A 568 -4.70 28.13 -42.25
CA MET A 568 -5.20 28.04 -43.62
C MET A 568 -6.55 27.36 -43.69
N ARG A 569 -6.77 26.29 -42.91
CA ARG A 569 -8.04 25.57 -42.83
C ARG A 569 -9.17 26.48 -42.35
N ARG A 570 -8.91 27.30 -41.33
CA ARG A 570 -9.87 28.30 -40.83
C ARG A 570 -10.19 29.42 -41.83
N THR A 571 -9.27 29.71 -42.76
CA THR A 571 -9.38 30.81 -43.72
C THR A 571 -9.54 30.33 -45.16
N LEU A 572 -9.89 29.06 -45.34
CA LEU A 572 -9.88 28.38 -46.61
C LEU A 572 -11.05 28.87 -47.47
N SER A 573 -10.75 29.28 -48.71
CA SER A 573 -11.74 29.79 -49.66
C SER A 573 -11.89 28.85 -50.85
N ASP A 574 -13.07 28.80 -51.47
CA ASP A 574 -13.32 27.95 -52.65
C ASP A 574 -12.37 28.25 -53.80
N GLN A 575 -11.98 29.52 -53.95
CA GLN A 575 -10.96 29.91 -54.93
C GLN A 575 -9.61 29.26 -54.66
N LEU A 576 -9.20 29.11 -53.40
CA LEU A 576 -7.94 28.44 -53.05
C LEU A 576 -8.05 26.93 -53.30
N ARG A 577 -9.19 26.31 -52.96
CA ARG A 577 -9.46 24.90 -53.28
C ARG A 577 -9.34 24.63 -54.78
N GLN A 578 -10.03 25.45 -55.58
CA GLN A 578 -10.03 25.32 -57.03
C GLN A 578 -8.63 25.51 -57.61
N ARG A 579 -7.92 26.57 -57.22
CA ARG A 579 -6.56 26.81 -57.73
C ARG A 579 -5.57 25.74 -57.29
N TYR A 580 -5.74 25.16 -56.10
CA TYR A 580 -4.92 24.05 -55.65
C TYR A 580 -5.19 22.81 -56.48
N ALA A 581 -6.46 22.46 -56.73
CA ALA A 581 -6.84 21.34 -57.58
C ALA A 581 -6.41 21.51 -59.06
N GLU A 582 -6.35 22.76 -59.55
CA GLU A 582 -5.77 23.08 -60.86
C GLU A 582 -4.24 22.83 -60.90
N ALA A 583 -3.55 23.00 -59.76
CA ALA A 583 -2.11 22.81 -59.64
C ALA A 583 -1.72 21.36 -59.30
N ASP A 584 -2.52 20.66 -58.50
CA ASP A 584 -2.38 19.23 -58.19
C ASP A 584 -3.62 18.45 -58.65
N PRO A 585 -3.59 17.83 -59.84
CA PRO A 585 -4.73 17.08 -60.37
C PRO A 585 -5.05 15.81 -59.58
N ARG A 586 -4.23 15.41 -58.60
CA ARG A 586 -4.51 14.26 -57.72
C ARG A 586 -5.54 14.59 -56.64
N VAL A 587 -5.78 15.88 -56.38
CA VAL A 587 -6.60 16.37 -55.27
C VAL A 587 -7.91 16.94 -55.80
N SER A 588 -9.05 16.43 -55.31
CA SER A 588 -10.38 16.90 -55.73
C SER A 588 -10.63 18.34 -55.29
N ALA A 589 -11.30 19.12 -56.15
CA ALA A 589 -11.56 20.55 -55.91
C ALA A 589 -12.58 20.85 -54.80
N LEU A 590 -13.45 19.91 -54.43
CA LEU A 590 -14.51 20.14 -53.43
C LEU A 590 -14.02 19.90 -52.00
N ASP A 591 -13.43 18.74 -51.71
CA ASP A 591 -13.04 18.35 -50.34
C ASP A 591 -11.54 18.06 -50.19
N GLY A 592 -10.79 18.05 -51.29
CA GLY A 592 -9.46 17.46 -51.31
C GLY A 592 -8.41 18.24 -50.52
N LEU A 593 -8.39 19.57 -50.60
CA LEU A 593 -7.39 20.37 -49.88
C LEU A 593 -7.67 20.42 -48.37
N ASP A 594 -8.93 20.44 -47.95
CA ASP A 594 -9.31 20.51 -46.54
C ASP A 594 -8.91 19.23 -45.80
N GLY A 595 -9.32 18.08 -46.36
CA GLY A 595 -8.94 16.76 -45.84
C GLY A 595 -7.43 16.53 -45.89
N LEU A 596 -6.73 17.04 -46.90
CA LEU A 596 -5.27 16.94 -46.98
C LEU A 596 -4.57 17.77 -45.88
N LEU A 597 -5.02 19.01 -45.65
CA LEU A 597 -4.47 19.85 -44.57
C LEU A 597 -4.75 19.25 -43.20
N GLU A 598 -5.94 18.68 -43.00
CA GLU A 598 -6.29 17.94 -41.78
C GLU A 598 -5.40 16.71 -41.59
N GLU A 599 -5.29 15.83 -42.59
CA GLU A 599 -4.46 14.63 -42.54
C GLU A 599 -3.00 14.95 -42.14
N TYR A 600 -2.39 15.96 -42.75
CA TYR A 600 -1.01 16.33 -42.42
C TYR A 600 -0.90 17.08 -41.09
N SER A 601 -1.91 17.86 -40.71
CA SER A 601 -1.96 18.48 -39.37
C SER A 601 -2.00 17.39 -38.29
N ASP A 602 -2.82 16.36 -38.47
CA ASP A 602 -2.94 15.23 -37.54
C ASP A 602 -1.65 14.42 -37.47
N LYS A 603 -1.00 14.14 -38.62
CA LYS A 603 0.31 13.48 -38.66
C LYS A 603 1.42 14.29 -37.98
N LEU A 604 1.43 15.62 -38.14
CA LEU A 604 2.38 16.51 -37.45
C LEU A 604 2.12 16.50 -35.94
N GLY A 605 0.84 16.53 -35.53
CA GLY A 605 0.44 16.38 -34.14
C GLY A 605 0.90 15.03 -33.55
N LEU A 606 0.62 13.93 -34.24
CA LEU A 606 1.02 12.58 -33.83
C LEU A 606 2.54 12.43 -33.71
N LEU A 607 3.30 13.00 -34.66
CA LEU A 607 4.77 13.03 -34.57
C LEU A 607 5.24 13.78 -33.32
N ASP A 608 4.66 14.94 -33.03
CA ASP A 608 5.04 15.74 -31.86
C ASP A 608 4.84 14.96 -30.56
N LYS A 609 3.69 14.28 -30.43
CA LYS A 609 3.39 13.37 -29.33
C LYS A 609 4.39 12.22 -29.25
N LEU A 610 4.62 11.54 -30.37
CA LEU A 610 5.55 10.41 -30.44
C LEU A 610 6.97 10.81 -30.02
N VAL A 611 7.52 11.91 -30.55
CA VAL A 611 8.87 12.36 -30.20
C VAL A 611 8.95 12.75 -28.73
N LYS A 612 7.93 13.41 -28.15
CA LYS A 612 7.88 13.70 -26.71
C LYS A 612 7.91 12.42 -25.86
N GLN A 613 7.13 11.41 -26.22
CA GLN A 613 7.10 10.14 -25.49
C GLN A 613 8.43 9.38 -25.59
N VAL A 614 9.05 9.36 -26.77
CA VAL A 614 10.38 8.75 -26.96
C VAL A 614 11.46 9.49 -26.17
N LEU A 615 11.45 10.83 -26.17
CA LEU A 615 12.36 11.65 -25.36
C LEU A 615 12.19 11.36 -23.86
N ALA A 616 10.95 11.27 -23.37
CA ALA A 616 10.69 10.94 -21.96
C ALA A 616 11.27 9.56 -21.58
N MET A 617 11.13 8.56 -22.46
CA MET A 617 11.74 7.24 -22.25
C MET A 617 13.28 7.29 -22.24
N GLU A 618 13.89 8.11 -23.11
CA GLU A 618 15.35 8.27 -23.19
C GLU A 618 15.94 8.99 -21.96
N GLU A 619 15.15 9.83 -21.29
CA GLU A 619 15.53 10.59 -20.10
C GLU A 619 15.37 9.80 -18.79
N GLY A 620 14.77 8.59 -18.82
CA GLY A 620 14.68 7.67 -17.69
C GLY A 620 13.40 7.79 -16.85
N TYR A 621 12.27 8.08 -17.50
CA TYR A 621 10.94 8.17 -16.89
C TYR A 621 10.05 6.95 -17.08
#